data_AF-A0AAJ2UD39-F1
#
_entry.id   AF-A0AAJ2UD39-F1
#
_cell.length_a   1.000
_cell.length_b   1.000
_cell.length_c   1.000
_cell.angle_alpha   90.00
_cell.angle_beta   90.00
_cell.angle_gamma   90.00
#
_symmetry.space_group_name_H-M   'P 1'
#
loop_
_entity.id
_entity.type
_entity.pdbx_description
1 polymer ?
#
loop_
_entity_poly.entity_id
_entity_poly.type
_entity_poly.pdbx_seq_one_letter_code
_entity_poly.pdbx_strand_id
1 'polypeptide(L)'
;MKTRIFLDLKNKHEIKNHIKIEVKFWKYKKILGKKFKFLFYNLSKILEISVSNQQCAQLDLKLVNNIYKVENWISCMKQFLNLNLLTNLRIHKNLAIFLFYSWQIYLQRFKFRQKLFDFEDRRRDAFNNLSLEWIKSDPNFNIKIIQILRRWK
;
A
#
# COMPACT_ATOMS: atom_id res chain seq x y z
N MET A 1 15.91 20.06 2.32
CA MET A 1 14.69 19.69 1.55
C MET A 1 14.98 19.11 0.15
N LYS A 2 15.85 19.73 -0.66
CA LYS A 2 16.17 19.28 -2.04
C LYS A 2 16.72 17.84 -2.14
N THR A 3 17.57 17.42 -1.20
CA THR A 3 18.19 16.07 -1.19
C THR A 3 17.19 14.94 -0.99
N ARG A 4 16.19 15.13 -0.11
CA ARG A 4 15.14 14.12 0.13
C ARG A 4 14.26 13.91 -1.10
N ILE A 5 13.92 14.98 -1.80
CA ILE A 5 13.12 14.93 -3.05
C ILE A 5 13.92 14.22 -4.15
N PHE A 6 15.21 14.55 -4.29
CA PHE A 6 16.09 13.90 -5.27
C PHE A 6 16.22 12.39 -5.04
N LEU A 7 16.45 11.97 -3.79
CA LEU A 7 16.52 10.55 -3.41
C LEU A 7 15.19 9.83 -3.68
N ASP A 8 14.07 10.48 -3.40
CA ASP A 8 12.75 9.91 -3.68
C ASP A 8 12.50 9.68 -5.17
N LEU A 9 12.90 10.64 -6.01
CA LEU A 9 12.84 10.51 -7.47
C LEU A 9 13.76 9.40 -7.99
N LYS A 10 15.01 9.34 -7.48
CA LYS A 10 15.98 8.29 -7.84
C LYS A 10 15.43 6.90 -7.52
N ASN A 11 14.92 6.68 -6.31
CA ASN A 11 14.39 5.39 -5.90
C ASN A 11 13.17 4.98 -6.74
N LYS A 12 12.22 5.90 -6.97
CA LYS A 12 11.05 5.62 -7.83
C LYS A 12 11.46 5.33 -9.27
N HIS A 13 12.52 5.95 -9.78
CA HIS A 13 13.07 5.65 -11.09
C HIS A 13 13.64 4.23 -11.15
N GLU A 14 14.41 3.83 -10.15
CA GLU A 14 14.96 2.47 -10.05
C GLU A 14 13.86 1.40 -9.96
N ILE A 15 12.86 1.60 -9.09
CA ILE A 15 11.69 0.70 -8.99
C ILE A 15 10.96 0.59 -10.33
N LYS A 16 10.78 1.72 -11.04
CA LYS A 16 10.17 1.73 -12.37
C LYS A 16 10.99 0.91 -13.37
N ASN A 17 12.32 0.95 -13.30
CA ASN A 17 13.17 0.17 -14.18
C ASN A 17 13.03 -1.33 -13.89
N HIS A 18 12.99 -1.74 -12.63
CA HIS A 18 12.71 -3.14 -12.27
C HIS A 18 11.34 -3.61 -12.77
N ILE A 19 10.29 -2.80 -12.58
CA ILE A 19 8.94 -3.14 -13.08
C ILE A 19 8.94 -3.32 -14.61
N LYS A 20 9.70 -2.48 -15.34
CA LYS A 20 9.77 -2.52 -16.80
C LYS A 20 10.39 -3.78 -17.37
N ILE A 21 11.24 -4.48 -16.61
CA ILE A 21 11.84 -5.76 -17.01
C ILE A 21 10.72 -6.80 -17.22
N GLU A 22 9.72 -6.81 -16.33
CA GLU A 22 8.66 -7.81 -16.31
C GLU A 22 7.40 -7.37 -17.06
N VAL A 23 7.04 -6.08 -16.97
CA VAL A 23 5.81 -5.57 -17.58
C VAL A 23 5.94 -4.13 -18.06
N LYS A 24 5.26 -3.80 -19.17
CA LYS A 24 5.14 -2.41 -19.62
C LYS A 24 4.56 -1.53 -18.50
N PHE A 25 5.31 -0.51 -18.07
CA PHE A 25 4.96 0.33 -16.93
C PHE A 25 3.55 0.98 -17.03
N TRP A 26 3.08 1.26 -18.24
CA TRP A 26 1.72 1.81 -18.42
C TRP A 26 0.62 0.80 -18.05
N LYS A 27 0.83 -0.51 -18.27
CA LYS A 27 -0.11 -1.56 -17.84
C LYS A 27 -0.18 -1.63 -16.32
N TYR A 28 0.99 -1.70 -15.68
CA TYR A 28 1.14 -1.61 -14.22
C TYR A 28 0.39 -0.39 -13.65
N LYS A 29 0.63 0.81 -14.23
CA LYS A 29 -0.01 2.06 -13.81
C LYS A 29 -1.52 2.06 -14.06
N LYS A 30 -1.99 1.41 -15.12
CA LYS A 30 -3.43 1.28 -15.43
C LYS A 30 -4.15 0.41 -14.40
N ILE A 31 -3.49 -0.65 -13.91
CA ILE A 31 -4.08 -1.59 -12.95
C ILE A 31 -4.12 -1.01 -11.53
N LEU A 32 -2.99 -0.53 -11.01
CA LEU A 32 -2.93 0.07 -9.66
C LEU A 32 -3.55 1.48 -9.62
N GLY A 33 -3.46 2.22 -10.72
CA GLY A 33 -3.86 3.61 -10.78
C GLY A 33 -2.81 4.58 -10.22
N LYS A 34 -3.04 5.89 -10.42
CA LYS A 34 -2.06 6.93 -10.05
C LYS A 34 -1.80 7.00 -8.54
N LYS A 35 -2.80 6.67 -7.72
CA LYS A 35 -2.77 6.76 -6.25
C LYS A 35 -2.00 5.60 -5.60
N PHE A 36 -2.04 4.41 -6.20
CA PHE A 36 -1.42 3.20 -5.64
C PHE A 36 -0.11 2.79 -6.32
N LYS A 37 0.35 3.48 -7.37
CA LYS A 37 1.70 3.22 -7.90
C LYS A 37 2.78 3.40 -6.82
N PHE A 38 3.79 2.53 -6.87
CA PHE A 38 4.87 2.40 -5.91
C PHE A 38 4.36 2.11 -4.50
N LEU A 39 3.36 1.23 -4.35
CA LEU A 39 2.63 1.04 -3.09
C LEU A 39 3.60 0.70 -1.95
N PHE A 40 4.39 -0.36 -2.12
CA PHE A 40 5.29 -0.84 -1.07
C PHE A 40 6.43 0.12 -0.76
N TYR A 41 6.91 0.87 -1.75
CA TYR A 41 7.88 1.94 -1.50
C TYR A 41 7.27 3.10 -0.71
N ASN A 42 6.04 3.51 -1.02
CA ASN A 42 5.40 4.57 -0.24
C ASN A 42 5.11 4.10 1.19
N LEU A 43 4.69 2.84 1.36
CA LEU A 43 4.49 2.23 2.67
C LEU A 43 5.81 2.16 3.45
N SER A 44 6.92 1.80 2.82
CA SER A 44 8.22 1.71 3.51
C SER A 44 8.67 3.06 4.06
N LYS A 45 8.33 4.16 3.37
CA LYS A 45 8.58 5.51 3.88
C LYS A 45 7.66 5.91 5.03
N ILE A 46 6.39 5.52 5.01
CA ILE A 46 5.44 5.85 6.08
C ILE A 46 5.71 5.00 7.34
N LEU A 47 6.01 3.72 7.14
CA LEU A 47 6.23 2.77 8.22
C LEU A 47 7.68 2.69 8.68
N GLU A 48 8.58 3.43 8.03
CA GLU A 48 10.02 3.48 8.32
C GLU A 48 10.68 2.10 8.25
N ILE A 49 10.30 1.33 7.23
CA ILE A 49 10.76 -0.05 6.99
C ILE A 49 11.90 -0.02 5.98
N SER A 50 13.00 -0.71 6.30
CA SER A 50 14.08 -0.90 5.35
C SER A 50 13.73 -2.00 4.35
N VAL A 51 13.42 -1.62 3.11
CA VAL A 51 13.13 -2.55 2.00
C VAL A 51 13.84 -2.04 0.75
N SER A 52 14.49 -2.94 0.02
CA SER A 52 15.17 -2.57 -1.23
C SER A 52 14.18 -2.13 -2.32
N ASN A 53 14.64 -1.31 -3.26
CA ASN A 53 13.84 -0.90 -4.41
C ASN A 53 13.40 -2.10 -5.26
N GLN A 54 14.28 -3.10 -5.41
CA GLN A 54 13.96 -4.35 -6.12
C GLN A 54 12.83 -5.13 -5.44
N GLN A 55 12.88 -5.31 -4.11
CA GLN A 55 11.80 -6.00 -3.38
C GLN A 55 10.48 -5.23 -3.45
N CYS A 56 10.52 -3.90 -3.37
CA CYS A 56 9.33 -3.08 -3.58
C CYS A 56 8.71 -3.31 -4.96
N ALA A 57 9.54 -3.38 -6.02
CA ALA A 57 9.08 -3.68 -7.37
C ALA A 57 8.46 -5.08 -7.49
N GLN A 58 9.11 -6.09 -6.91
CA GLN A 58 8.63 -7.49 -6.93
C GLN A 58 7.28 -7.64 -6.22
N LEU A 59 7.11 -7.02 -5.06
CA LEU A 59 5.84 -7.02 -4.33
C LEU A 59 4.73 -6.29 -5.11
N ASP A 60 5.05 -5.16 -5.73
CA ASP A 60 4.13 -4.42 -6.59
C ASP A 60 3.67 -5.25 -7.80
N LEU A 61 4.59 -5.97 -8.45
CA LEU A 61 4.27 -6.88 -9.56
C LEU A 61 3.41 -8.07 -9.12
N LYS A 62 3.77 -8.70 -8.00
CA LYS A 62 2.99 -9.80 -7.39
C LYS A 62 1.57 -9.34 -7.05
N LEU A 63 1.44 -8.12 -6.52
CA LEU A 63 0.14 -7.54 -6.21
C LEU A 63 -0.72 -7.37 -7.47
N VAL A 64 -0.14 -6.83 -8.54
CA VAL A 64 -0.83 -6.58 -9.81
C VAL A 64 -1.35 -7.85 -10.47
N ASN A 65 -0.62 -8.97 -10.37
CA ASN A 65 -1.02 -10.24 -11.00
C ASN A 65 -2.35 -10.80 -10.46
N ASN A 66 -2.71 -10.48 -9.21
CA ASN A 66 -3.95 -10.94 -8.57
C ASN A 66 -4.64 -9.82 -7.77
N ILE A 67 -4.67 -8.60 -8.34
CA ILE A 67 -5.06 -7.38 -7.60
C ILE A 67 -6.52 -7.39 -7.09
N TYR A 68 -7.41 -8.18 -7.69
CA TYR A 68 -8.82 -8.24 -7.28
C TYR A 68 -9.07 -9.17 -6.08
N LYS A 69 -8.08 -9.96 -5.65
CA LYS A 69 -8.20 -10.91 -4.53
C LYS A 69 -7.63 -10.29 -3.26
N VAL A 70 -8.44 -10.08 -2.23
CA VAL A 70 -7.98 -9.48 -0.96
C VAL A 70 -6.89 -10.33 -0.29
N GLU A 71 -6.92 -11.65 -0.48
CA GLU A 71 -5.92 -12.59 0.01
C GLU A 71 -4.54 -12.31 -0.60
N ASN A 72 -4.50 -11.84 -1.85
CA ASN A 72 -3.23 -11.44 -2.48
C ASN A 72 -2.66 -10.17 -1.84
N TRP A 73 -3.51 -9.21 -1.49
CA TRP A 73 -3.09 -8.01 -0.74
C TRP A 73 -2.54 -8.39 0.62
N ILE A 74 -3.23 -9.28 1.34
CA ILE A 74 -2.78 -9.79 2.65
C ILE A 74 -1.45 -10.54 2.50
N SER A 75 -1.30 -11.40 1.49
CA SER A 75 -0.06 -12.14 1.22
C SER A 75 1.12 -11.21 0.94
N CYS A 76 0.94 -10.20 0.07
CA CYS A 76 1.99 -9.24 -0.23
C CYS A 76 2.33 -8.37 1.00
N MET A 77 1.34 -7.96 1.78
CA MET A 77 1.56 -7.20 3.01
C MET A 77 2.32 -8.01 4.07
N LYS A 78 1.96 -9.29 4.23
CA LYS A 78 2.69 -10.21 5.12
C LYS A 78 4.16 -10.34 4.68
N GLN A 79 4.42 -10.51 3.39
CA GLN A 79 5.80 -10.56 2.88
C GLN A 79 6.56 -9.25 3.11
N PHE A 80 5.90 -8.12 2.90
CA PHE A 80 6.48 -6.79 3.12
C PHE A 80 6.84 -6.54 4.59
N LEU A 81 5.94 -6.89 5.53
CA LEU A 81 6.10 -6.58 6.95
C LEU A 81 6.88 -7.66 7.73
N ASN A 82 6.95 -8.89 7.22
CA ASN A 82 7.81 -9.96 7.79
C ASN A 82 9.29 -9.58 7.78
N LEU A 83 9.72 -8.65 6.91
CA LEU A 83 11.09 -8.14 6.90
C LEU A 83 11.48 -7.39 8.18
N ASN A 84 10.50 -6.98 9.00
CA ASN A 84 10.71 -6.14 10.18
C ASN A 84 10.45 -6.82 11.54
N LEU A 85 10.32 -8.16 11.59
CA LEU A 85 10.29 -9.05 12.78
C LEU A 85 9.32 -8.74 13.95
N LEU A 86 8.70 -7.55 14.02
CA LEU A 86 7.98 -7.05 15.20
C LEU A 86 6.52 -6.65 14.91
N THR A 87 5.98 -6.99 13.74
CA THR A 87 4.65 -6.52 13.35
C THR A 87 3.59 -7.61 13.56
N ASN A 88 2.63 -7.31 14.44
CA ASN A 88 1.47 -8.13 14.76
C ASN A 88 0.68 -8.50 13.48
N LEU A 89 0.34 -9.78 13.31
CA LEU A 89 -0.41 -10.30 12.14
C LEU A 89 -1.72 -9.55 11.88
N ARG A 90 -2.36 -9.03 12.93
CA ARG A 90 -3.58 -8.21 12.81
C ARG A 90 -3.31 -6.90 12.10
N ILE A 91 -2.16 -6.26 12.35
CA ILE A 91 -1.74 -5.04 11.65
C ILE A 91 -1.59 -5.32 10.15
N HIS A 92 -0.92 -6.43 9.79
CA HIS A 92 -0.73 -6.81 8.38
C HIS A 92 -2.06 -6.97 7.65
N LYS A 93 -2.96 -7.74 8.27
CA LYS A 93 -4.28 -8.05 7.70
C LYS A 93 -5.12 -6.79 7.56
N ASN A 94 -5.24 -5.99 8.61
CA ASN A 94 -6.10 -4.80 8.60
C ASN A 94 -5.57 -3.72 7.65
N LEU A 95 -4.24 -3.51 7.58
CA LEU A 95 -3.64 -2.58 6.61
C LEU A 95 -3.89 -3.04 5.16
N ALA A 96 -3.74 -4.34 4.87
CA ALA A 96 -4.01 -4.89 3.55
C ALA A 96 -5.49 -4.70 3.14
N ILE A 97 -6.42 -5.02 4.05
CA ILE A 97 -7.87 -4.86 3.81
C ILE A 97 -8.23 -3.38 3.59
N PHE A 98 -7.70 -2.48 4.42
CA PHE A 98 -7.90 -1.05 4.26
C PHE A 98 -7.43 -0.57 2.87
N LEU A 99 -6.23 -0.96 2.44
CA LEU A 99 -5.68 -0.57 1.15
C LEU A 99 -6.45 -1.17 -0.03
N PHE A 100 -6.90 -2.43 0.09
CA PHE A 100 -7.71 -3.10 -0.93
C PHE A 100 -9.03 -2.35 -1.17
N TYR A 101 -9.81 -2.08 -0.12
CA TYR A 101 -11.08 -1.36 -0.28
C TYR A 101 -10.85 0.10 -0.67
N SER A 102 -9.78 0.74 -0.20
CA SER A 102 -9.39 2.08 -0.68
C SER A 102 -9.08 2.08 -2.18
N TRP A 103 -8.48 1.01 -2.71
CA TRP A 103 -8.21 0.86 -4.14
C TRP A 103 -9.50 0.59 -4.94
N GLN A 104 -10.38 -0.28 -4.44
CA GLN A 104 -11.70 -0.52 -5.04
C GLN A 104 -12.53 0.77 -5.13
N ILE A 105 -12.61 1.53 -4.03
CA ILE A 105 -13.29 2.83 -3.99
C ILE A 105 -12.62 3.82 -4.96
N TYR A 106 -11.29 3.85 -5.01
CA TYR A 106 -10.56 4.71 -5.94
C TYR A 106 -10.90 4.41 -7.41
N LEU A 107 -11.03 3.13 -7.79
CA LEU A 107 -11.43 2.73 -9.14
C LEU A 107 -12.91 3.02 -9.43
N GLN A 108 -13.79 2.79 -8.45
CA GLN A 108 -15.23 3.02 -8.58
C GLN A 108 -15.63 4.49 -8.51
N ARG A 109 -14.82 5.36 -7.90
CA ARG A 109 -15.01 6.83 -7.96
C ARG A 109 -15.09 7.36 -9.40
N PHE A 110 -14.55 6.62 -10.36
CA PHE A 110 -14.65 6.91 -11.79
C PHE A 110 -15.76 6.13 -12.52
N LYS A 111 -16.52 5.27 -11.83
CA LYS A 111 -17.52 4.34 -12.38
C LYS A 111 -18.73 4.16 -11.42
N PHE A 112 -19.63 5.16 -11.34
CA PHE A 112 -20.98 5.14 -10.74
C PHE A 112 -21.13 4.82 -9.22
N ARG A 113 -22.20 5.36 -8.58
CA ARG A 113 -22.32 5.58 -7.12
C ARG A 113 -22.90 4.43 -6.26
N GLN A 114 -23.59 3.43 -6.82
CA GLN A 114 -24.48 2.56 -6.02
C GLN A 114 -23.80 1.39 -5.24
N LYS A 115 -22.56 0.97 -5.55
CA LYS A 115 -21.85 -0.12 -4.83
C LYS A 115 -20.83 0.34 -3.79
N LEU A 116 -20.74 1.64 -3.53
CA LEU A 116 -19.67 2.23 -2.70
C LEU A 116 -19.84 1.99 -1.19
N PHE A 117 -21.06 1.77 -0.71
CA PHE A 117 -21.35 1.73 0.74
C PHE A 117 -20.69 0.54 1.45
N ASP A 118 -20.84 -0.68 0.92
CA ASP A 118 -20.20 -1.90 1.50
C ASP A 118 -18.66 -1.78 1.52
N PHE A 119 -18.06 -1.18 0.49
CA PHE A 119 -16.61 -0.98 0.46
C PHE A 119 -16.14 0.09 1.45
N GLU A 120 -16.90 1.16 1.63
CA GLU A 120 -16.61 2.22 2.59
C GLU A 120 -16.66 1.71 4.03
N ASP A 121 -17.66 0.88 4.37
CA ASP A 121 -17.79 0.30 5.71
C ASP A 121 -16.67 -0.68 6.00
N ARG A 122 -16.40 -1.64 5.09
CA ARG A 122 -15.28 -2.58 5.28
C ARG A 122 -13.92 -1.87 5.34
N ARG A 123 -13.74 -0.78 4.59
CA ARG A 123 -12.54 0.07 4.70
C ARG A 123 -12.45 0.71 6.07
N ARG A 124 -13.56 1.28 6.58
CA ARG A 124 -13.63 1.96 7.88
C ARG A 124 -13.34 0.99 9.01
N ASP A 125 -13.93 -0.19 9.00
CA ASP A 125 -13.73 -1.23 10.01
C ASP A 125 -12.28 -1.71 10.04
N ALA A 126 -11.70 -1.99 8.87
CA ALA A 126 -10.30 -2.37 8.76
C ALA A 126 -9.37 -1.27 9.30
N PHE A 127 -9.68 0.00 9.00
CA PHE A 127 -8.91 1.13 9.49
C PHE A 127 -9.03 1.32 11.02
N ASN A 128 -10.22 1.17 11.58
CA ASN A 128 -10.46 1.25 13.02
C ASN A 128 -9.68 0.15 13.75
N ASN A 129 -9.77 -1.09 13.27
CA ASN A 129 -9.02 -2.21 13.84
C ASN A 129 -7.50 -2.04 13.70
N LEU A 130 -7.03 -1.52 12.57
CA LEU A 130 -5.61 -1.16 12.38
C LEU A 130 -5.17 -0.13 13.42
N SER A 131 -5.97 0.91 13.63
CA SER A 131 -5.67 2.00 14.56
C SER A 131 -5.56 1.48 16.00
N LEU A 132 -6.51 0.65 16.43
CA LEU A 132 -6.51 0.04 17.77
C LEU A 132 -5.29 -0.85 18.02
N GLU A 133 -4.84 -1.61 17.02
CA GLU A 133 -3.66 -2.47 17.15
C GLU A 133 -2.36 -1.65 17.16
N TRP A 134 -2.28 -0.57 16.38
CA TRP A 134 -1.11 0.30 16.37
C TRP A 134 -0.97 1.18 17.62
N ILE A 135 -2.09 1.68 18.17
CA ILE A 135 -2.08 2.43 19.45
C ILE A 135 -1.36 1.65 20.54
N LYS A 136 -1.53 0.32 20.56
CA LYS A 136 -0.93 -0.56 21.57
C LYS A 136 0.55 -0.85 21.35
N SER A 137 1.07 -0.68 20.13
CA SER A 137 2.37 -1.22 19.72
C SER A 137 3.37 -0.18 19.23
N ASP A 138 2.93 1.03 18.87
CA ASP A 138 3.80 2.06 18.30
C ASP A 138 3.47 3.44 18.87
N PRO A 139 4.37 4.08 19.64
CA PRO A 139 4.12 5.41 20.20
C PRO A 139 3.95 6.51 19.14
N ASN A 140 4.48 6.29 17.93
CA ASN A 140 4.37 7.21 16.80
C ASN A 140 3.20 6.85 15.85
N PHE A 141 2.27 5.98 16.28
CA PHE A 141 1.17 5.50 15.44
C PHE A 141 0.37 6.63 14.79
N ASN A 142 0.11 7.71 15.53
CA ASN A 142 -0.69 8.86 15.07
C ASN A 142 -0.15 9.43 13.75
N ILE A 143 1.17 9.60 13.66
CA ILE A 143 1.83 10.15 12.47
C ILE A 143 1.66 9.19 11.29
N LYS A 144 1.89 7.89 11.52
CA LYS A 144 1.78 6.84 10.49
C LYS A 144 0.35 6.74 9.95
N ILE A 145 -0.63 6.75 10.84
CA ILE A 145 -2.05 6.70 10.50
C ILE A 145 -2.48 7.92 9.67
N ILE A 146 -2.08 9.13 10.08
CA ILE A 146 -2.40 10.36 9.33
C ILE A 146 -1.80 10.31 7.93
N GLN A 147 -0.55 9.84 7.79
CA GLN A 147 0.09 9.72 6.48
C GLN A 147 -0.61 8.69 5.58
N ILE A 148 -1.05 7.55 6.14
CA ILE A 148 -1.83 6.54 5.42
C ILE A 148 -3.16 7.12 4.95
N LEU A 149 -3.90 7.80 5.82
CA LEU A 149 -5.18 8.42 5.45
C LEU A 149 -5.00 9.48 4.38
N ARG A 150 -4.04 10.41 4.54
CA ARG A 150 -3.75 11.44 3.55
C ARG A 150 -3.46 10.86 2.17
N ARG A 151 -2.83 9.69 2.14
CA ARG A 151 -2.44 9.05 0.88
C ARG A 151 -3.53 8.18 0.28
N TRP A 152 -4.32 7.46 1.07
CA TRP A 152 -5.21 6.39 0.58
C TRP A 152 -6.69 6.51 0.94
N LYS A 153 -7.12 7.39 1.85
CA LYS A 153 -8.55 7.72 2.07
C LYS A 153 -9.18 8.32 0.82
#